data_AF-W8YZW0-F1
#
_entry.id   AF-W8YZW0-F1
#
_cell.length_a   1.000
_cell.length_b   1.000
_cell.length_c   1.000
_cell.angle_alpha   90.00
_cell.angle_beta   90.00
_cell.angle_gamma   90.00
#
_symmetry.space_group_name_H-M   'P 1'
#
loop_
_entity.id
_entity.type
_entity.pdbx_description
1 polymer ?
#
loop_
_entity_poly.entity_id
_entity_poly.type
_entity_poly.pdbx_seq_one_letter_code
_entity_poly.pdbx_strand_id
1 'polypeptide(L)' 'MITHISDIKLQTVSIEGVKQVYKDILSFPIKKETASFIQFEVTPYTTISFQEVYEPIVPAHFAFEIS' A
#
# COMPACT_ATOMS: atom_id res chain seq x y z
N MET A 1 3.63 -12.27 21.04
CA MET A 1 3.83 -13.01 19.78
C MET A 1 3.04 -12.30 18.70
N ILE A 2 3.70 -11.72 17.69
CA ILE A 2 3.02 -11.12 16.54
C ILE A 2 2.81 -12.25 15.53
N THR A 3 1.56 -12.62 15.25
CA THR A 3 1.23 -13.78 14.40
C THR A 3 0.97 -13.42 12.94
N HIS A 4 0.88 -12.13 12.63
CA HIS A 4 0.68 -11.61 11.28
C HIS A 4 1.17 -10.16 11.18
N ILE A 5 1.54 -9.75 9.97
CA ILE A 5 1.82 -8.34 9.66
C ILE A 5 0.47 -7.68 9.37
N SER A 6 0.05 -6.76 10.24
CA SER A 6 -1.24 -6.09 10.10
C SER A 6 -1.22 -4.98 9.05
N ASP A 7 -0.08 -4.29 8.90
CA ASP A 7 0.05 -3.16 7.99
C ASP A 7 1.50 -3.01 7.50
N ILE A 8 1.67 -2.90 6.19
CA ILE A 8 2.95 -2.57 5.54
C ILE A 8 2.92 -1.09 5.17
N LYS A 9 3.83 -0.29 5.74
CA LYS A 9 3.88 1.16 5.50
C LYS A 9 5.03 1.52 4.57
N LEU A 10 4.71 2.23 3.50
CA LEU A 10 5.64 2.65 2.46
C LEU A 10 5.50 4.15 2.19
N GLN A 11 6.55 4.72 1.60
CA GLN A 11 6.54 6.07 1.07
C GLN A 11 6.26 6.06 -0.43
N THR A 12 5.61 7.11 -0.93
CA THR A 12 5.40 7.35 -2.36
C THR A 12 5.61 8.83 -2.67
N VAL A 13 5.97 9.15 -3.92
CA VAL A 13 5.98 10.53 -4.43
C VAL A 13 4.65 10.88 -5.13
N SER A 14 3.75 9.91 -5.28
CA SER A 14 2.46 10.10 -5.95
C SER A 14 1.42 9.09 -5.45
N ILE A 15 0.34 9.58 -4.85
CA ILE A 15 -0.82 8.76 -4.47
C ILE A 15 -1.53 8.23 -5.73
N GLU A 16 -1.65 9.04 -6.78
CA GLU A 16 -2.32 8.64 -8.02
C GLU A 16 -1.56 7.53 -8.76
N GLY A 17 -0.22 7.60 -8.80
CA GLY A 17 0.60 6.52 -9.36
C GLY A 17 0.45 5.21 -8.58
N VAL A 18 0.33 5.29 -7.24
CA VAL A 18 0.04 4.12 -6.40
C VAL A 18 -1.35 3.55 -6.71
N LYS A 19 -2.38 4.39 -6.90
CA LYS A 19 -3.74 3.91 -7.26
C LYS A 19 -3.74 3.15 -8.58
N GLN A 20 -3.04 3.65 -9.60
CA GLN A 20 -2.93 2.96 -10.88
C GLN A 20 -2.40 1.53 -10.72
N VAL A 21 -1.43 1.30 -9.83
CA VAL A 21 -0.87 -0.04 -9.59
C VAL A 21 -1.76 -0.88 -8.69
N TYR A 22 -2.06 -0.41 -7.48
CA TYR A 22 -2.67 -1.26 -6.45
C TYR A 22 -4.19 -1.36 -6.57
N LYS A 23 -4.86 -0.31 -7.07
CA LYS A 23 -6.30 -0.34 -7.33
C LYS A 23 -6.60 -0.82 -8.75
N ASP A 24 -6.01 -0.18 -9.76
CA ASP A 24 -6.51 -0.39 -11.12
C ASP A 24 -5.96 -1.67 -11.75
N ILE A 25 -4.67 -2.00 -11.49
CA ILE A 25 -4.06 -3.25 -11.99
C ILE A 25 -4.33 -4.42 -11.03
N LEU A 26 -4.05 -4.26 -9.74
CA LEU A 26 -4.17 -5.34 -8.76
C LEU A 26 -5.56 -5.47 -8.14
N SER A 27 -6.48 -4.54 -8.41
CA SER A 27 -7.87 -4.58 -7.91
C SER A 27 -8.00 -4.61 -6.38
N PHE A 28 -7.00 -4.13 -5.63
CA PHE A 28 -7.12 -4.08 -4.17
C PHE A 28 -8.11 -2.99 -3.73
N PRO A 29 -9.03 -3.32 -2.82
CA PRO A 29 -9.97 -2.34 -2.28
C PRO A 29 -9.28 -1.26 -1.45
N ILE A 30 -9.68 -0.01 -1.65
CA ILE A 30 -9.22 1.12 -0.84
C ILE A 30 -9.97 1.11 0.48
N LYS A 31 -9.22 1.05 1.58
CA LYS A 31 -9.75 1.09 2.95
C LYS A 31 -9.83 2.52 3.50
N LYS A 32 -8.85 3.36 3.15
CA LYS A 32 -8.77 4.76 3.57
C LYS A 32 -7.98 5.57 2.55
N GLU A 33 -8.44 6.79 2.28
CA GLU A 33 -7.78 7.73 1.37
C GLU A 33 -7.88 9.15 1.91
N THR A 34 -6.79 9.91 1.75
CA THR A 34 -6.69 11.34 2.02
C THR A 34 -5.78 11.96 0.97
N ALA A 35 -5.59 13.28 1.01
CA ALA A 35 -4.72 13.99 0.07
C ALA A 35 -3.27 13.47 0.03
N SER A 36 -2.72 12.99 1.15
CA SER A 36 -1.32 12.55 1.26
C SER A 36 -1.15 11.12 1.74
N PHE A 37 -2.23 10.33 1.79
CA PHE A 37 -2.17 8.97 2.31
C PHE A 37 -3.22 8.09 1.65
N ILE A 38 -2.85 6.86 1.34
CA ILE A 38 -3.76 5.83 0.87
C ILE A 38 -3.45 4.49 1.52
N GLN A 39 -4.50 3.71 1.81
CA GLN A 39 -4.39 2.37 2.36
C GLN A 39 -5.28 1.41 1.59
N PHE A 40 -4.70 0.28 1.19
CA PHE A 40 -5.38 -0.82 0.54
C PHE A 40 -5.50 -2.01 1.47
N GLU A 41 -6.58 -2.75 1.33
CA GLU A 41 -6.73 -4.04 1.97
C GLU A 41 -6.27 -5.14 1.01
N VAL A 42 -5.20 -5.85 1.40
CA VAL A 42 -4.58 -6.93 0.60
C VAL A 42 -5.21 -8.27 0.96
N THR A 43 -5.45 -8.48 2.26
CA THR A 43 -6.17 -9.62 2.82
C THR A 43 -7.07 -9.11 3.95
N PRO A 44 -8.00 -9.93 4.49
CA PRO A 44 -8.82 -9.53 5.64
C PRO A 44 -8.01 -9.12 6.89
N TYR A 45 -6.73 -9.46 6.96
CA TYR A 45 -5.88 -9.23 8.13
C TYR A 45 -4.66 -8.34 7.84
N THR A 46 -4.42 -7.98 6.58
CA THR A 46 -3.24 -7.23 6.17
C THR A 46 -3.59 -6.09 5.23
N THR A 47 -3.11 -4.90 5.58
CA THR A 47 -3.18 -3.71 4.73
C THR A 47 -1.81 -3.33 4.20
N ILE A 48 -1.82 -2.54 3.12
CA ILE A 48 -0.64 -1.82 2.64
C ILE A 48 -0.98 -0.34 2.55
N SER A 49 -0.11 0.49 3.11
CA SER A 49 -0.28 1.92 3.26
C SER A 49 0.85 2.69 2.59
N PHE A 50 0.49 3.76 1.89
CA PHE A 50 1.42 4.66 1.24
C PHE A 50 1.23 6.07 1.79
N GLN A 51 2.32 6.65 2.29
CA GLN A 51 2.39 8.06 2.68
C GLN A 51 3.09 8.84 1.58
N GLU A 52 2.45 9.89 1.09
CA GLU A 52 3.07 10.80 0.13
C GLU A 52 4.16 11.63 0.82
N VAL A 53 5.36 11.62 0.24
CA VAL A 53 6.52 12.40 0.64
C VAL A 53 7.25 12.89 -0.60
N TYR A 54 7.92 14.04 -0.50
CA TYR A 54 8.67 14.66 -1.60
C TYR A 54 10.19 14.50 -1.41
N GLU A 55 10.59 13.39 -0.79
CA GLU A 55 11.98 13.03 -0.49
C GLU A 55 12.37 11.74 -1.23
N PRO A 56 13.67 11.45 -1.39
CA PRO A 56 14.13 10.18 -1.94
C PRO A 56 13.55 8.98 -1.16
N ILE A 57 12.89 8.07 -1.87
CA ILE A 57 12.26 6.90 -1.28
C ILE A 57 13.28 5.77 -1.15
N VAL A 58 13.29 5.10 0.01
CA VAL A 58 14.02 3.85 0.19
C VAL A 58 13.29 2.72 -0.55
N PRO A 59 13.94 2.01 -1.49
CA PRO A 59 13.29 0.93 -2.21
C PRO A 59 12.92 -0.22 -1.26
N ALA A 60 11.68 -0.69 -1.35
CA ALA A 60 11.17 -1.86 -0.65
C ALA A 60 10.75 -2.93 -1.65
N HIS A 61 10.96 -4.20 -1.31
CA HIS A 61 10.58 -5.34 -2.13
C HIS A 61 9.67 -6.26 -1.33
N PHE A 62 8.54 -6.63 -1.92
CA PHE A 62 7.61 -7.62 -1.41
C PHE A 62 6.90 -8.28 -2.60
N ALA A 63 6.26 -9.41 -2.35
CA ALA A 63 5.53 -10.18 -3.34
C ALA A 63 4.16 -10.57 -2.78
N PHE A 64 3.20 -10.75 -3.68
CA PHE A 64 1.90 -11.31 -3.36
C PHE A 64 1.84 -12.74 -3.87
N GLU A 65 1.54 -13.68 -2.98
CA GLU A 65 1.13 -15.02 -3.39
C GLU A 65 -0.29 -14.95 -3.94
N ILE A 66 -0.52 -15.51 -5.12
CA ILE A 66 -1.83 -15.59 -5.76
C ILE A 66 -2.20 -17.07 -5.87
N SER A 67 -3.37 -17.44 -5.35
CA SER A 67 -3.91 -18.81 -5.34
C SER A 67 -5.12 -18.95 -6.23
#